data_AF-A0A2P4TD68-F1
#
_entry.id   AF-A0A2P4TD68-F1
#
_cell.length_a   1.000
_cell.length_b   1.000
_cell.length_c   1.000
_cell.angle_alpha   90.00
_cell.angle_beta   90.00
_cell.angle_gamma   90.00
#
_symmetry.space_group_name_H-M   'P 1'
#
loop_
_entity.id
_entity.type
_entity.pdbx_description
1 polymer ?
#
loop_
_entity_poly.entity_id
_entity_poly.type
_entity_poly.pdbx_seq_one_letter_code
_entity_poly.pdbx_strand_id
1 'polypeptide(L)'
;VKCEAKSALPKPKSNNSNCKKGSSEDKSKIAVGEECRADEQAFLVALYKYMKERKTPIERIPYLGFKQINLWTMFQAAQKLGGYETITARRQWKHIYDELGGNPGSTSAATCTRRHYER
;
A
#
# COMPACT_ATOMS: atom_id res chain seq x y z
N VAL A 1 -58.49 -21.03 14.74
CA VAL A 1 -57.05 -20.75 14.53
C VAL A 1 -56.29 -21.13 15.79
N LYS A 2 -55.25 -21.96 15.65
CA LYS A 2 -54.58 -22.70 16.73
C LYS A 2 -53.52 -21.83 17.41
N CYS A 3 -53.56 -21.73 18.73
CA CYS A 3 -52.49 -21.17 19.56
C CYS A 3 -51.45 -22.27 19.83
N GLU A 4 -50.16 -21.99 19.61
CA GLU A 4 -49.06 -22.78 20.18
C GLU A 4 -48.00 -21.83 20.75
N ALA A 5 -47.70 -22.02 22.03
CA ALA A 5 -46.56 -21.45 22.71
C ALA A 5 -45.37 -22.40 22.57
N LYS A 6 -44.18 -21.90 22.20
CA LYS A 6 -42.90 -22.59 22.42
C LYS A 6 -41.79 -21.59 22.73
N SER A 7 -41.35 -21.62 23.98
CA SER A 7 -40.17 -20.99 24.55
C SER A 7 -38.94 -21.87 24.29
N ALA A 8 -37.79 -21.28 23.92
CA ALA A 8 -36.43 -21.69 24.32
C ALA A 8 -35.34 -20.88 23.56
N LEU A 9 -34.61 -20.03 24.29
CA LEU A 9 -33.21 -19.65 24.03
C LEU A 9 -32.29 -20.73 24.68
N PRO A 10 -30.95 -20.85 24.47
CA PRO A 10 -30.00 -19.80 24.05
C PRO A 10 -28.81 -20.25 23.13
N LYS A 11 -28.01 -19.27 22.66
CA LYS A 11 -26.53 -19.33 22.53
C LYS A 11 -25.95 -17.96 22.10
N PRO A 12 -24.83 -17.49 22.70
CA PRO A 12 -24.29 -16.15 22.46
C PRO A 12 -23.39 -16.15 21.21
N LYS A 13 -23.66 -15.25 20.27
CA LYS A 13 -22.72 -14.88 19.20
C LYS A 13 -21.95 -13.66 19.65
N SER A 14 -20.74 -13.89 20.16
CA SER A 14 -19.71 -12.87 20.26
C SER A 14 -19.33 -12.46 18.84
N ASN A 15 -19.74 -11.26 18.42
CA ASN A 15 -19.22 -10.59 17.24
C ASN A 15 -18.97 -9.14 17.65
N ASN A 16 -17.75 -8.91 18.14
CA ASN A 16 -17.22 -7.57 18.33
C ASN A 16 -16.92 -6.96 16.96
N SER A 17 -17.89 -6.22 16.42
CA SER A 17 -17.70 -5.36 15.27
C SER A 17 -18.34 -4.01 15.58
N ASN A 18 -17.54 -3.06 16.05
CA ASN A 18 -17.90 -1.66 15.96
C ASN A 18 -16.69 -0.82 15.55
N CYS A 19 -16.71 -0.45 14.28
CA CYS A 19 -15.92 0.62 13.68
C CYS A 19 -16.35 1.98 14.25
N LYS A 20 -15.38 2.80 14.65
CA LYS A 20 -15.40 4.29 14.71
C LYS A 20 -14.06 4.71 15.34
N LYS A 21 -13.34 5.77 14.97
CA LYS A 21 -13.35 6.77 13.89
C LYS A 21 -12.21 7.73 14.27
N GLY A 22 -11.50 8.29 13.28
CA GLY A 22 -10.71 9.53 13.42
C GLY A 22 -9.25 9.27 13.84
N SER A 23 -8.27 9.31 12.93
CA SER A 23 -7.74 10.51 12.26
C SER A 23 -7.09 11.46 13.26
N SER A 24 -5.77 11.33 13.42
CA SER A 24 -4.94 12.47 13.76
C SER A 24 -4.10 12.77 12.53
N GLU A 25 -4.48 13.84 11.85
CA GLU A 25 -3.70 14.52 10.83
C GLU A 25 -2.33 14.88 11.40
N ASP A 26 -1.27 14.38 10.78
CA ASP A 26 -0.05 15.17 10.65
C ASP A 26 0.22 15.34 9.15
N LYS A 27 -0.42 16.37 8.61
CA LYS A 27 -0.27 16.79 7.22
C LYS A 27 0.98 17.65 7.13
N SER A 28 2.14 17.02 7.29
CA SER A 28 3.43 17.61 6.97
C SER A 28 3.52 17.76 5.45
N LYS A 29 3.13 18.95 4.99
CA LYS A 29 3.24 19.42 3.61
C LYS A 29 4.71 19.58 3.28
N ILE A 30 5.35 18.57 2.69
CA ILE A 30 6.70 18.72 2.14
C ILE A 30 6.55 19.27 0.72
N ALA A 31 7.03 20.50 0.55
CA ALA A 31 7.24 21.17 -0.72
C ALA A 31 8.13 20.30 -1.62
N VAL A 32 7.53 19.72 -2.66
CA VAL A 32 8.21 18.83 -3.62
C VAL A 32 7.68 19.19 -5.00
N GLY A 33 8.03 20.39 -5.47
CA GLY A 33 7.54 20.94 -6.75
C GLY A 33 8.57 20.87 -7.87
N GLU A 34 9.81 21.29 -7.60
CA GLU A 34 10.84 21.47 -8.63
C GLU A 34 12.14 20.70 -8.36
N GLU A 35 12.59 20.57 -7.11
CA GLU A 35 13.74 19.70 -6.75
C GLU A 35 13.50 18.21 -7.05
N CYS A 36 12.25 17.80 -7.25
CA CYS A 36 11.87 16.39 -7.31
C CYS A 36 12.41 15.63 -8.52
N ARG A 37 12.62 16.30 -9.67
CA ARG A 37 13.04 15.61 -10.90
C ARG A 37 14.52 15.25 -10.92
N ALA A 38 15.38 16.12 -10.36
CA ALA A 38 16.82 15.86 -10.30
C ALA A 38 17.12 14.72 -9.31
N ASP A 39 16.48 14.75 -8.13
CA ASP A 39 16.59 13.69 -7.14
C ASP A 39 15.99 12.37 -7.63
N GLU A 40 14.84 12.41 -8.34
CA GLU A 40 14.26 11.23 -8.99
C GLU A 40 15.25 10.59 -9.97
N GLN A 41 15.85 11.40 -10.85
CA GLN A 41 16.79 10.88 -11.84
C GLN A 41 18.06 10.31 -11.18
N ALA A 42 18.60 11.00 -10.16
CA ALA A 42 19.75 10.54 -9.41
C ALA A 42 19.46 9.22 -8.68
N PHE A 43 18.28 9.11 -8.05
CA PHE A 43 17.81 7.89 -7.41
C PHE A 43 17.69 6.74 -8.40
N LEU A 44 17.05 6.96 -9.56
CA LEU A 44 16.89 5.92 -10.57
C LEU A 44 18.26 5.42 -11.05
N VAL A 45 19.19 6.33 -11.38
CA VAL A 45 20.54 5.95 -11.82
C VAL A 45 21.27 5.14 -10.74
N ALA A 46 21.21 5.58 -9.47
CA ALA A 46 21.81 4.86 -8.35
C ALA A 46 21.17 3.47 -8.16
N LEU A 47 19.84 3.38 -8.28
CA LEU A 47 19.09 2.13 -8.17
C LEU A 47 19.46 1.15 -9.29
N TYR A 48 19.48 1.59 -10.55
CA TYR A 48 19.89 0.77 -11.68
C TYR A 48 21.33 0.25 -11.53
N LYS A 49 22.24 1.10 -11.05
CA LYS A 49 23.63 0.70 -10.76
C LYS A 49 23.68 -0.37 -9.66
N TYR A 50 23.00 -0.15 -8.54
CA TYR A 50 22.94 -1.09 -7.42
C TYR A 50 22.36 -2.45 -7.84
N MET A 51 21.27 -2.45 -8.62
CA MET A 51 20.63 -3.66 -9.13
C MET A 51 21.54 -4.44 -10.09
N LYS A 52 22.30 -3.73 -10.92
CA LYS A 52 23.30 -4.35 -11.81
C LYS A 52 24.43 -5.01 -11.01
N GLU A 53 24.94 -4.37 -9.98
CA GLU A 53 25.97 -4.91 -9.10
C GLU A 53 25.49 -6.15 -8.33
N ARG A 54 24.21 -6.18 -7.93
CA ARG A 54 23.58 -7.33 -7.26
C ARG A 54 23.16 -8.48 -8.19
N LYS A 55 23.48 -8.40 -9.48
CA LYS A 55 23.10 -9.40 -10.51
C LYS A 55 21.59 -9.58 -10.70
N THR A 56 20.79 -8.58 -10.36
CA THR A 56 19.32 -8.56 -10.55
C THR A 56 18.91 -7.28 -11.28
N PRO A 57 19.34 -7.08 -12.55
CA PRO A 57 19.06 -5.85 -13.28
C PRO A 57 17.55 -5.66 -13.50
N ILE A 58 17.08 -4.41 -13.38
CA ILE A 58 15.69 -4.05 -13.70
C ILE A 58 15.55 -4.01 -15.23
N GLU A 59 15.25 -5.14 -15.86
CA GLU A 59 15.05 -5.22 -17.32
C GLU A 59 13.73 -4.55 -17.74
N ARG A 60 12.69 -4.70 -16.93
CA ARG A 60 11.36 -4.17 -17.22
C ARG A 60 10.62 -3.81 -15.94
N ILE A 61 10.13 -2.58 -15.86
CA ILE A 61 9.30 -2.16 -14.73
C ILE A 61 7.90 -2.76 -14.90
N PRO A 62 7.39 -3.52 -13.91
CA PRO A 62 6.08 -4.15 -14.01
C PRO A 62 4.94 -3.12 -13.98
N TYR A 63 3.80 -3.55 -14.49
CA TYR A 63 2.55 -2.80 -14.40
C TYR A 63 1.80 -3.21 -13.13
N LEU A 64 1.26 -2.21 -12.45
CA LEU A 64 0.36 -2.36 -11.32
C LEU A 64 -1.06 -2.10 -11.79
N GLY A 65 -1.78 -3.18 -12.12
CA GLY A 65 -3.08 -3.07 -12.80
C GLY A 65 -2.89 -2.55 -14.23
N PHE A 66 -3.38 -1.33 -14.50
CA PHE A 66 -3.33 -0.69 -15.82
C PHE A 66 -2.25 0.38 -15.96
N LYS A 67 -1.43 0.59 -14.91
CA LYS A 67 -0.43 1.66 -14.86
C LYS A 67 0.95 1.09 -14.61
N GLN A 68 1.96 1.61 -15.30
CA GLN A 68 3.35 1.24 -15.02
C GLN A 68 3.78 1.79 -13.66
N ILE A 69 4.50 1.00 -12.87
CA ILE A 69 4.99 1.45 -11.57
C ILE A 69 6.01 2.58 -11.77
N ASN A 70 5.87 3.67 -11.03
CA ASN A 70 6.95 4.64 -10.87
C ASN A 70 7.74 4.28 -9.60
N LEU A 71 9.01 3.90 -9.76
CA LEU A 71 9.87 3.45 -8.67
C LEU A 71 10.15 4.56 -7.67
N TRP A 72 10.32 5.80 -8.12
CA TRP A 72 10.53 6.96 -7.26
C TRP A 72 9.28 7.26 -6.42
N THR A 73 8.11 7.30 -7.05
CA THR A 73 6.84 7.50 -6.34
C THR A 73 6.59 6.38 -5.33
N MET A 74 6.86 5.12 -5.71
CA MET A 74 6.72 3.96 -4.83
C MET A 74 7.66 4.05 -3.62
N PHE A 75 8.91 4.45 -3.86
CA PHE A 75 9.90 4.64 -2.80
C PHE A 75 9.50 5.78 -1.87
N GLN A 76 9.13 6.95 -2.41
CA GLN A 76 8.67 8.08 -1.59
C GLN A 76 7.42 7.75 -0.78
N ALA A 77 6.42 7.10 -1.38
CA ALA A 77 5.24 6.66 -0.66
C ALA A 77 5.60 5.68 0.47
N ALA A 78 6.57 4.78 0.24
CA ALA A 78 7.05 3.89 1.28
C ALA A 78 7.78 4.64 2.41
N GLN A 79 8.66 5.59 2.07
CA GLN A 79 9.36 6.41 3.06
C GLN A 79 8.39 7.23 3.92
N LYS A 80 7.36 7.84 3.31
CA LYS A 80 6.31 8.59 4.01
C LYS A 80 5.54 7.74 5.03
N LEU A 81 5.39 6.44 4.77
CA LEU A 81 4.72 5.50 5.67
C LEU A 81 5.66 4.87 6.71
N GLY A 82 6.90 5.33 6.82
CA GLY A 82 7.89 4.82 7.78
C GLY A 82 8.68 3.61 7.28
N GLY A 83 8.75 3.41 5.96
CA GLY A 83 9.57 2.37 5.33
C GLY A 83 8.94 0.99 5.30
N TYR A 84 9.65 0.04 4.67
CA TYR A 84 9.18 -1.32 4.38
C TYR A 84 8.67 -2.07 5.61
N GLU A 85 9.41 -2.02 6.73
CA GLU A 85 9.06 -2.69 7.98
C GLU A 85 7.71 -2.19 8.54
N THR A 86 7.55 -0.87 8.62
CA THR A 86 6.32 -0.24 9.14
C THR A 86 5.11 -0.56 8.26
N ILE A 87 5.29 -0.49 6.94
CA ILE A 87 4.23 -0.78 5.96
C ILE A 87 3.78 -2.23 6.07
N THR A 88 4.73 -3.16 6.20
CA THR A 88 4.45 -4.59 6.32
C THR A 88 3.77 -4.91 7.65
N ALA A 89 4.27 -4.34 8.75
CA ALA A 89 3.67 -4.50 10.08
C ALA A 89 2.23 -3.96 10.14
N ARG A 90 1.98 -2.79 9.55
CA ARG A 90 0.67 -2.11 9.57
C ARG A 90 -0.24 -2.49 8.40
N ARG A 91 0.19 -3.40 7.52
CA ARG A 91 -0.53 -3.84 6.31
C ARG A 91 -0.94 -2.68 5.38
N GLN A 92 -0.07 -1.68 5.24
CA GLN A 92 -0.37 -0.44 4.49
C GLN A 92 0.03 -0.46 3.01
N TRP A 93 0.36 -1.62 2.45
CA TRP A 93 0.67 -1.78 1.03
C TRP A 93 -0.42 -1.27 0.08
N LYS A 94 -1.69 -1.28 0.53
CA LYS A 94 -2.81 -0.69 -0.22
C LYS A 94 -2.67 0.83 -0.37
N HIS A 95 -2.18 1.53 0.65
CA HIS A 95 -1.99 2.99 0.56
C HIS A 95 -0.95 3.36 -0.49
N ILE A 96 0.14 2.59 -0.59
CA ILE A 96 1.14 2.79 -1.66
C ILE A 96 0.53 2.55 -3.03
N TYR A 97 -0.31 1.52 -3.17
CA TYR A 97 -1.03 1.25 -4.41
C TYR A 97 -1.93 2.42 -4.81
N ASP A 98 -2.63 3.01 -3.85
CA ASP A 98 -3.51 4.17 -4.08
C ASP A 98 -2.69 5.42 -4.46
N GLU A 99 -1.55 5.67 -3.81
CA GLU A 99 -0.60 6.76 -4.16
C GLU A 99 0.01 6.59 -5.55
N LEU A 100 0.26 5.35 -5.97
CA LEU A 100 0.70 5.05 -7.32
C LEU A 100 -0.40 5.28 -8.37
N GLY A 101 -1.65 5.51 -7.94
CA GLY A 101 -2.81 5.73 -8.79
C GLY A 101 -3.38 4.43 -9.36
N GLY A 102 -3.33 3.35 -8.59
CA GLY A 102 -3.95 2.09 -8.98
C GLY A 102 -5.49 2.12 -8.89
N ASN A 103 -6.14 1.08 -9.42
CA ASN A 103 -7.61 0.96 -9.38
C ASN A 103 -8.11 0.67 -7.95
N PRO A 104 -8.96 1.51 -7.35
CA PRO A 104 -9.52 1.23 -6.02
C PRO A 104 -10.31 -0.10 -5.93
N GLY A 105 -10.76 -0.64 -7.07
CA GLY A 105 -11.42 -1.95 -7.16
C GLY A 105 -10.48 -3.18 -7.14
N SER A 106 -9.16 -3.00 -7.19
CA SER A 106 -8.23 -4.13 -7.22
C SER A 106 -8.04 -4.77 -5.84
N THR A 107 -8.56 -5.99 -5.68
CA THR A 107 -8.42 -6.78 -4.44
C THR A 107 -7.00 -7.30 -4.20
N SER A 108 -6.19 -7.46 -5.25
CA SER A 108 -4.79 -7.89 -5.20
C SER A 108 -3.79 -6.75 -5.02
N ALA A 109 -4.27 -5.49 -4.91
CA ALA A 109 -3.47 -4.28 -4.84
C ALA A 109 -2.28 -4.38 -3.87
N ALA A 110 -2.57 -4.65 -2.60
CA ALA A 110 -1.55 -4.73 -1.55
C ALA A 110 -0.51 -5.83 -1.81
N THR A 111 -0.95 -7.01 -2.23
CA THR A 111 -0.08 -8.17 -2.46
C THR A 111 0.83 -7.96 -3.66
N CYS A 112 0.29 -7.42 -4.76
CA CYS A 112 1.10 -7.11 -5.95
C CYS A 112 2.14 -6.04 -5.63
N THR A 113 1.73 -4.91 -5.02
CA THR A 113 2.66 -3.81 -4.67
C THR A 113 3.82 -4.32 -3.80
N ARG A 114 3.52 -5.13 -2.78
CA ARG A 114 4.55 -5.73 -1.93
C ARG A 114 5.54 -6.59 -2.72
N ARG A 115 5.05 -7.54 -3.50
CA ARG A 115 5.90 -8.45 -4.29
C ARG A 115 6.77 -7.71 -5.31
N HIS A 116 6.29 -6.59 -5.83
CA HIS A 116 7.07 -5.76 -6.75
C HIS A 116 8.14 -4.95 -6.03
N TYR A 117 7.92 -4.54 -4.78
CA TYR A 117 8.90 -3.81 -3.99
C TYR A 117 10.08 -4.68 -3.54
N GLU A 118 9.80 -5.95 -3.24
CA GLU A 118 10.78 -6.92 -2.74
C GLU A 118 11.73 -7.46 -3.83
N ARG A 119 11.51 -7.07 -5.09
CA ARG A 119 12.30 -7.48 -6.26
C ARG A 119 13.25 -6.39 -6.69
#